data_AF-A0A1C3E6U2-F1
#
_entry.id   AF-A0A1C3E6U2-F1
#
_cell.length_a   1.000
_cell.length_b   1.000
_cell.length_c   1.000
_cell.angle_alpha   90.00
_cell.angle_beta   90.00
_cell.angle_gamma   90.00
#
_symmetry.space_group_name_H-M   'P 1'
#
loop_
_entity.id
_entity.type
_entity.pdbx_description
1 polymer ?
#
loop_
_entity_poly.entity_id
_entity_poly.type
_entity_poly.pdbx_seq_one_letter_code
_entity_poly.pdbx_strand_id
1 'polypeptide(L)'
;MTESVILTLLRAILITSLAWPLAWSMASLWRSETRISVLIRPWIAALAVIVWMVPPLLLTYAWNRTGLSMIEGELVYQGLLLTRMTPLALLLILCGPRQESSSSAEWLGRDLARMHRPLPKWPQYRGSWSRWKWALALVLLFTFQEFELSALLGVRTWTDDLFVDHAGGLPLNQTLKLVIFPAVIALLLALAGQTQHSFFVSGNLQPHQNSTENRPSKPGRWSVVGGGLWLVLLGVMFSPLVWLIMQDAWGMGQYLWQGGRQHVILLNEVVTSLLLATTATMIALGLAQYTTRSLTHSAGRRQFEFARWLGYGLLTMGLLGALTIGLVLRGLSVTLADVTGWRMSLPLWLLAGVVIKIFPLAWLVESMLQSRQPAAALSLADQVLRLHGQRIWRRLAQPEMGFDRTIPEGFPTGSTFQKLANWRFQAALKPRLWLGVLIATFACADVLLTALLAPTGMATGTVRLYNFMHYGHSAALTAEALLLAIVPFALLSMLAMLISISVRSQARRFPGTRPPAL
;
A
#
# COMPACT_ATOMS: atom_id res chain seq x y z
N MET A 1 3.56 -6.78 29.96
CA MET A 1 3.83 -5.75 28.93
C MET A 1 5.26 -5.77 28.41
N THR A 2 6.31 -5.56 29.22
CA THR A 2 7.70 -5.54 28.71
C THR A 2 8.10 -6.85 28.02
N GLU A 3 7.75 -7.98 28.64
CA GLU A 3 7.95 -9.32 28.08
C GLU A 3 7.27 -9.51 26.72
N SER A 4 5.98 -9.12 26.61
CA SER A 4 5.23 -9.25 25.35
C SER A 4 5.77 -8.35 24.24
N VAL A 5 6.28 -7.16 24.57
CA VAL A 5 6.98 -6.29 23.61
C VAL A 5 8.25 -6.96 23.08
N ILE A 6 9.07 -7.53 23.97
CA ILE A 6 10.32 -8.22 23.57
C ILE A 6 10.01 -9.45 22.71
N LEU A 7 9.05 -10.29 23.13
CA LEU A 7 8.63 -11.46 22.35
C LEU A 7 8.10 -11.08 20.97
N THR A 8 7.28 -10.04 20.87
CA THR A 8 6.77 -9.56 19.59
C THR A 8 7.90 -9.04 18.69
N LEU A 9 8.89 -8.35 19.25
CA LEU A 9 10.08 -7.90 18.50
C LEU A 9 10.90 -9.07 17.98
N LEU A 10 11.15 -10.09 18.80
CA LEU A 10 11.88 -11.30 18.39
C LEU A 10 11.16 -12.04 17.26
N ARG A 11 9.84 -12.21 17.36
CA ARG A 11 9.01 -12.77 16.29
C ARG A 11 9.10 -11.94 15.02
N ALA A 12 9.01 -10.61 15.14
CA ALA A 12 9.09 -9.71 13.99
C ALA A 12 10.44 -9.83 13.26
N ILE A 13 11.54 -9.96 14.00
CA ILE A 13 12.88 -10.20 13.45
C ILE A 13 12.92 -11.55 12.71
N LEU A 14 12.43 -12.62 13.34
CA LEU A 14 12.38 -13.96 12.75
C LEU A 14 11.60 -13.95 11.43
N ILE A 15 10.36 -13.44 11.46
CA ILE A 15 9.50 -13.40 10.27
C ILE A 15 10.12 -12.55 9.17
N THR A 16 10.69 -11.38 9.48
CA THR A 16 11.34 -10.53 8.49
C THR A 16 12.55 -11.24 7.85
N SER A 17 13.33 -11.96 8.66
CA SER A 17 14.49 -12.73 8.19
C SER A 17 14.11 -13.86 7.22
N LEU A 18 12.91 -14.43 7.37
CA LEU A 18 12.36 -15.49 6.51
C LEU A 18 11.61 -14.93 5.29
N ALA A 19 10.84 -13.85 5.46
CA ALA A 19 10.06 -13.22 4.39
C ALA A 19 10.97 -12.64 3.31
N TRP A 20 12.12 -12.08 3.70
CA TRP A 20 13.06 -11.44 2.78
C TRP A 20 13.63 -12.38 1.69
N PRO A 21 14.23 -13.55 2.01
CA PRO A 21 14.73 -14.48 1.00
C PRO A 21 13.62 -15.06 0.12
N LEU A 22 12.42 -15.31 0.67
CA LEU A 22 11.24 -15.74 -0.11
C LEU A 22 10.85 -14.67 -1.14
N ALA A 23 10.72 -13.43 -0.69
CA ALA A 23 10.41 -12.29 -1.54
C ALA A 23 11.49 -12.04 -2.59
N TRP A 24 12.77 -12.21 -2.24
CA TRP A 24 13.89 -12.10 -3.18
C TRP A 24 13.83 -13.17 -4.27
N SER A 25 13.56 -14.41 -3.88
CA SER A 25 13.33 -15.53 -4.79
C SER A 25 12.22 -15.20 -5.78
N MET A 26 11.06 -14.73 -5.30
CA MET A 26 9.96 -14.30 -6.15
C MET A 26 10.31 -13.11 -7.05
N ALA A 27 11.05 -12.12 -6.53
CA ALA A 27 11.49 -10.97 -7.31
C ALA A 27 12.43 -11.38 -8.45
N SER A 28 13.28 -12.39 -8.22
CA SER A 28 14.17 -12.92 -9.26
C SER A 28 13.40 -13.67 -10.35
N LEU A 29 12.37 -14.47 -9.98
CA LEU A 29 11.44 -15.05 -10.95
C LEU A 29 10.72 -13.96 -11.74
N TRP A 30 10.20 -12.93 -11.06
CA TRP A 30 9.53 -11.80 -11.68
C TRP A 30 10.42 -11.08 -12.69
N ARG A 31 11.71 -10.87 -12.38
CA ARG A 31 12.64 -10.18 -13.28
C ARG A 31 13.10 -11.05 -14.45
N SER A 32 13.11 -12.38 -14.30
CA SER A 32 13.50 -13.28 -15.39
C SER A 32 12.57 -13.14 -16.60
N GLU A 33 13.10 -13.24 -17.82
CA GLU A 33 12.34 -13.16 -19.10
C GLU A 33 12.10 -14.53 -19.74
N THR A 34 12.09 -15.58 -18.91
CA THR A 34 11.79 -16.92 -19.39
C THR A 34 10.31 -17.04 -19.80
N ARG A 35 9.98 -17.94 -20.73
CA ARG A 35 8.58 -18.18 -21.14
C ARG A 35 7.68 -18.52 -19.94
N ILE A 36 8.22 -19.27 -18.97
CA ILE A 36 7.55 -19.64 -17.73
C ILE A 36 7.31 -18.41 -16.84
N SER A 37 8.30 -17.52 -16.68
CA SER A 37 8.12 -16.34 -15.82
C SER A 37 7.10 -15.35 -16.38
N VAL A 38 7.03 -15.16 -17.71
CA VAL A 38 6.00 -14.34 -18.34
C VAL A 38 4.60 -14.88 -18.03
N LEU A 39 4.43 -16.21 -18.03
CA LEU A 39 3.17 -16.86 -17.67
C LEU A 39 2.85 -16.72 -16.17
N ILE A 40 3.84 -16.80 -15.29
CA ILE A 40 3.66 -16.81 -13.82
C ILE A 40 3.51 -15.40 -13.22
N ARG A 41 4.09 -14.36 -13.82
CA ARG A 41 3.99 -12.96 -13.34
C ARG A 41 2.57 -12.51 -12.98
N PRO A 42 1.54 -12.65 -13.85
CA PRO A 42 0.18 -12.23 -13.50
C PRO A 42 -0.36 -12.99 -12.28
N TRP A 43 -0.02 -14.26 -12.11
CA TRP A 43 -0.41 -15.05 -10.95
C TRP A 43 0.29 -14.60 -9.67
N ILE A 44 1.59 -14.31 -9.70
CA ILE A 44 2.30 -13.73 -8.55
C ILE A 44 1.65 -12.41 -8.13
N ALA A 45 1.33 -11.54 -9.10
CA ALA A 45 0.66 -10.28 -8.80
C ALA A 45 -0.74 -10.48 -8.23
N ALA A 46 -1.55 -11.35 -8.84
CA ALA A 46 -2.89 -11.66 -8.37
C ALA A 46 -2.88 -12.23 -6.96
N LEU A 47 -2.00 -13.20 -6.67
CA LEU A 47 -1.86 -13.80 -5.35
C LEU A 47 -1.37 -12.79 -4.31
N ALA A 48 -0.39 -11.95 -4.65
CA ALA A 48 0.07 -10.89 -3.77
C ALA A 48 -1.06 -9.91 -3.41
N VAL A 49 -1.91 -9.55 -4.39
CA VAL A 49 -3.09 -8.72 -4.16
C VAL A 49 -4.11 -9.45 -3.30
N ILE A 50 -4.42 -10.72 -3.58
CA ILE A 50 -5.38 -11.52 -2.80
C ILE A 50 -4.97 -11.59 -1.31
N VAL A 51 -3.71 -11.86 -1.02
CA VAL A 51 -3.18 -11.91 0.36
C VAL A 51 -3.38 -10.59 1.10
N TRP A 52 -3.26 -9.47 0.39
CA TRP A 52 -3.48 -8.14 0.94
C TRP A 52 -4.96 -7.76 1.05
N MET A 53 -5.80 -8.26 0.15
CA MET A 53 -7.24 -7.99 0.12
C MET A 53 -8.01 -8.78 1.18
N VAL A 54 -7.52 -9.96 1.57
CA VAL A 54 -8.15 -10.76 2.61
C VAL A 54 -7.89 -10.11 3.97
N PRO A 55 -8.93 -9.67 4.70
CA PRO A 55 -8.76 -9.11 6.03
C PRO A 55 -8.11 -10.14 6.95
N PRO A 56 -7.09 -9.76 7.75
CA PRO A 56 -6.47 -10.64 8.75
C PRO A 56 -7.50 -11.35 9.63
N LEU A 57 -8.53 -10.62 10.10
CA LEU A 57 -9.60 -11.18 10.93
C LEU A 57 -10.32 -12.35 10.28
N LEU A 58 -10.64 -12.26 8.99
CA LEU A 58 -11.32 -13.33 8.27
C LEU A 58 -10.44 -14.57 8.18
N LEU A 59 -9.14 -14.37 7.98
CA LEU A 59 -8.17 -15.45 7.88
C LEU A 59 -7.99 -16.15 9.23
N THR A 60 -7.83 -15.41 10.32
CA THR A 60 -7.77 -15.99 11.66
C THR A 60 -9.05 -16.67 12.08
N TYR A 61 -10.21 -16.11 11.71
CA TYR A 61 -11.50 -16.73 11.99
C TYR A 61 -11.60 -18.11 11.32
N ALA A 62 -11.15 -18.23 10.07
CA ALA A 62 -11.10 -19.51 9.38
C ALA A 62 -10.20 -20.53 10.10
N TRP A 63 -9.03 -20.09 10.58
CA TRP A 63 -8.09 -20.95 11.30
C TRP A 63 -8.53 -21.31 12.73
N ASN A 64 -9.22 -20.41 13.43
CA ASN A 64 -9.72 -20.69 14.78
C ASN A 64 -10.71 -21.87 14.80
N ARG A 65 -11.38 -22.15 13.66
CA ARG A 65 -12.31 -23.28 13.53
C ARG A 65 -11.61 -24.65 13.58
N THR A 66 -10.34 -24.74 13.22
CA THR A 66 -9.65 -26.05 13.14
C THR A 66 -9.30 -26.64 14.50
N GLY A 67 -9.66 -25.97 15.61
CA GLY A 67 -9.47 -26.50 16.96
C GLY A 67 -7.99 -26.66 17.34
N LEU A 68 -7.15 -25.73 16.88
CA LEU A 68 -5.71 -25.78 17.12
C LEU A 68 -5.40 -25.71 18.63
N SER A 69 -4.47 -26.54 19.07
CA SER A 69 -3.84 -26.38 20.38
C SER A 69 -3.06 -25.06 20.46
N MET A 70 -2.72 -24.59 21.67
CA MET A 70 -1.94 -23.35 21.86
C MET A 70 -0.61 -23.34 21.07
N ILE A 71 0.11 -24.47 21.04
CA ILE A 71 1.40 -24.58 20.33
C ILE A 71 1.18 -24.50 18.81
N GLU A 72 0.13 -25.14 18.30
CA GLU A 72 -0.23 -25.07 16.89
C GLU A 72 -0.71 -23.66 16.51
N GLY A 73 -1.42 -22.96 17.40
CA GLY A 73 -1.85 -21.58 17.20
C GLY A 73 -0.69 -20.61 16.97
N GLU A 74 0.40 -20.76 17.74
CA GLU A 74 1.62 -19.96 17.59
C GLU A 74 2.32 -20.21 16.24
N LEU A 75 2.44 -21.47 15.82
CA LEU A 75 3.04 -21.83 14.52
C LEU A 75 2.18 -21.34 13.35
N VAL A 76 0.85 -21.50 13.45
CA VAL A 76 -0.09 -20.99 12.44
C VAL A 76 0.01 -19.48 12.37
N TYR A 77 0.01 -18.77 13.51
CA TYR A 77 0.20 -17.32 13.54
C TYR A 77 1.48 -16.89 12.81
N GLN A 78 2.62 -17.53 13.08
CA GLN A 78 3.88 -17.22 12.41
C GLN A 78 3.83 -17.51 10.90
N GLY A 79 3.22 -18.63 10.49
CA GLY A 79 3.04 -18.97 9.08
C GLY A 79 2.13 -17.98 8.33
N LEU A 80 1.03 -17.56 8.95
CA LEU A 80 0.12 -16.54 8.42
C LEU A 80 0.85 -15.20 8.26
N LEU A 81 1.59 -14.79 9.29
CA LEU A 81 2.35 -13.55 9.30
C LEU A 81 3.45 -13.55 8.24
N LEU A 82 4.20 -14.64 8.09
CA LEU A 82 5.19 -14.83 7.03
C LEU A 82 4.58 -14.71 5.63
N THR A 83 3.45 -15.38 5.42
CA THR A 83 2.77 -15.38 4.12
C THR A 83 2.23 -14.00 3.76
N ARG A 84 1.73 -13.25 4.75
CA ARG A 84 1.24 -11.86 4.59
C ARG A 84 2.36 -10.84 4.34
N MET A 85 3.49 -10.99 5.02
CA MET A 85 4.62 -10.05 4.91
C MET A 85 5.49 -10.28 3.67
N THR A 86 5.45 -11.49 3.08
CA THR A 86 6.23 -11.81 1.87
C THR A 86 5.83 -10.97 0.64
N PRO A 87 4.54 -10.76 0.31
CA PRO A 87 4.11 -9.81 -0.73
C PRO A 87 4.56 -8.37 -0.50
N LEU A 88 4.54 -7.90 0.75
CA LEU A 88 5.03 -6.57 1.11
C LEU A 88 6.52 -6.47 0.79
N ALA A 89 7.32 -7.43 1.29
CA ALA A 89 8.74 -7.51 1.00
C ALA A 89 9.02 -7.59 -0.51
N LEU A 90 8.23 -8.37 -1.26
CA LEU A 90 8.33 -8.49 -2.71
C LEU A 90 8.10 -7.15 -3.39
N LEU A 91 7.05 -6.43 -3.00
CA LEU A 91 6.73 -5.11 -3.53
C LEU A 91 7.89 -4.12 -3.26
N LEU A 92 8.42 -4.11 -2.04
CA LEU A 92 9.55 -3.28 -1.66
C LEU A 92 10.83 -3.64 -2.43
N ILE A 93 11.08 -4.94 -2.71
CA ILE A 93 12.23 -5.38 -3.52
C ILE A 93 12.07 -5.00 -4.99
N LEU A 94 10.86 -5.18 -5.56
CA LEU A 94 10.58 -4.88 -6.96
C LEU A 94 10.61 -3.38 -7.25
N CYS A 95 10.36 -2.56 -6.23
CA CYS A 95 10.18 -1.12 -6.40
C CYS A 95 11.26 -0.30 -5.71
N GLY A 96 12.11 -0.94 -4.90
CA GLY A 96 13.31 -0.35 -4.34
C GLY A 96 14.33 0.05 -5.41
N PRO A 97 15.34 0.84 -5.02
CA PRO A 97 16.30 1.42 -5.94
C PRO A 97 17.04 0.35 -6.74
N ARG A 98 17.13 0.56 -8.05
CA ARG A 98 18.04 -0.23 -8.89
C ARG A 98 19.48 0.10 -8.48
N GLN A 99 20.39 -0.86 -8.72
CA GLN A 99 21.81 -0.66 -8.37
C GLN A 99 22.34 0.58 -9.08
N GLU A 100 22.82 1.55 -8.30
CA GLU A 100 23.63 2.68 -8.78
C GLU A 100 25.09 2.27 -9.04
N SER A 101 25.44 0.98 -8.95
CA SER A 101 26.71 0.55 -9.50
C SER A 101 26.64 0.81 -11.00
N SER A 102 27.27 1.91 -11.41
CA SER A 102 27.48 2.18 -12.82
C SER A 102 28.05 0.91 -13.43
N SER A 103 27.61 0.58 -14.64
CA SER A 103 28.17 -0.53 -15.42
C SER A 103 29.71 -0.47 -15.44
N SER A 104 30.26 0.74 -15.39
CA SER A 104 31.68 1.06 -15.20
C SER A 104 32.25 0.51 -13.88
N ALA A 105 31.59 0.71 -12.74
CA ALA A 105 32.03 0.21 -11.44
C ALA A 105 31.94 -1.32 -11.33
N GLU A 106 30.91 -1.94 -11.93
CA GLU A 106 30.83 -3.40 -12.02
C GLU A 106 31.89 -3.98 -12.95
N TRP A 107 32.12 -3.37 -14.11
CA TRP A 107 33.14 -3.76 -15.05
C TRP A 107 34.54 -3.63 -14.41
N LEU A 108 34.84 -2.49 -13.79
CA LEU A 108 36.09 -2.25 -13.08
C LEU A 108 36.27 -3.24 -11.92
N GLY A 109 35.19 -3.54 -11.18
CA GLY A 109 35.21 -4.55 -10.12
C GLY A 109 35.48 -5.97 -10.65
N ARG A 110 34.91 -6.34 -11.80
CA ARG A 110 35.20 -7.63 -12.47
C ARG A 110 36.62 -7.67 -13.02
N ASP A 111 37.13 -6.57 -13.55
CA ASP A 111 38.47 -6.48 -14.12
C ASP A 111 39.55 -6.50 -13.03
N LEU A 112 39.35 -5.75 -11.94
CA LEU A 112 40.19 -5.81 -10.75
C LEU A 112 40.17 -7.20 -10.09
N ALA A 113 39.00 -7.87 -10.06
CA ALA A 113 38.90 -9.25 -9.55
C ALA A 113 39.55 -10.30 -10.45
N ARG A 114 39.78 -10.00 -11.74
CA ARG A 114 40.57 -10.85 -12.65
C ARG A 114 42.07 -10.62 -12.45
N MET A 115 42.48 -9.38 -12.18
CA MET A 115 43.89 -9.02 -12.02
C MET A 115 44.46 -9.34 -10.64
N HIS A 116 43.65 -9.37 -9.58
CA HIS A 116 44.11 -9.62 -8.21
C HIS A 116 43.42 -10.85 -7.62
N ARG A 117 44.12 -11.60 -6.74
CA ARG A 117 43.59 -12.74 -5.97
C ARG A 117 42.14 -12.49 -5.58
N PRO A 118 41.25 -13.49 -5.63
CA PRO A 118 39.81 -13.32 -5.48
C PRO A 118 39.54 -12.48 -4.23
N LEU A 119 39.27 -11.18 -4.45
CA LEU A 119 38.90 -10.31 -3.36
C LEU A 119 37.66 -10.95 -2.74
N PRO A 120 37.58 -11.02 -1.39
CA PRO A 120 36.42 -11.57 -0.74
C PRO A 120 35.20 -10.86 -1.33
N LYS A 121 34.15 -11.59 -1.72
CA LYS A 121 32.94 -11.02 -2.37
C LYS A 121 32.24 -9.94 -1.52
N TRP A 122 32.70 -9.71 -0.29
CA TRP A 122 32.16 -8.79 0.71
C TRP A 122 31.93 -7.33 0.25
N PRO A 123 32.83 -6.66 -0.52
CA PRO A 123 32.60 -5.30 -1.00
C PRO A 123 31.39 -5.19 -1.94
N GLN A 124 31.12 -6.22 -2.75
CA GLN A 124 29.91 -6.27 -3.60
C GLN A 124 28.61 -6.32 -2.77
N TYR A 125 28.65 -6.93 -1.58
CA TYR A 125 27.49 -6.97 -0.68
C TYR A 125 27.30 -5.70 0.14
N ARG A 126 28.38 -4.95 0.45
CA ARG A 126 28.31 -3.72 1.28
C ARG A 126 27.42 -2.63 0.67
N GLY A 127 27.54 -2.39 -0.64
CA GLY A 127 26.66 -1.47 -1.37
C GLY A 127 25.22 -1.99 -1.53
N SER A 128 25.02 -3.31 -1.44
CA SER A 128 23.70 -3.92 -1.55
C SER A 128 22.90 -3.79 -0.25
N TRP A 129 23.53 -4.03 0.90
CA TRP A 129 22.84 -4.03 2.20
C TRP A 129 22.27 -2.67 2.59
N SER A 130 23.00 -1.58 2.33
CA SER A 130 22.51 -0.24 2.65
C SER A 130 21.18 0.09 1.95
N ARG A 131 20.93 -0.50 0.77
CA ARG A 131 19.73 -0.26 -0.04
C ARG A 131 18.49 -1.01 0.45
N TRP A 132 18.67 -2.09 1.19
CA TRP A 132 17.58 -2.96 1.62
C TRP A 132 17.18 -2.75 3.08
N LYS A 133 18.02 -2.06 3.85
CA LYS A 133 17.78 -1.72 5.26
C LYS A 133 16.42 -1.03 5.47
N TRP A 134 16.03 -0.06 4.64
CA TRP A 134 14.71 0.58 4.77
C TRP A 134 13.54 -0.39 4.52
N ALA A 135 13.66 -1.27 3.52
CA ALA A 135 12.63 -2.24 3.20
C ALA A 135 12.51 -3.30 4.32
N LEU A 136 13.64 -3.77 4.83
CA LEU A 136 13.69 -4.65 6.00
C LEU A 136 13.10 -3.97 7.24
N ALA A 137 13.43 -2.70 7.50
CA ALA A 137 12.89 -1.94 8.61
C ALA A 137 11.37 -1.78 8.50
N LEU A 138 10.83 -1.54 7.31
CA LEU A 138 9.39 -1.48 7.08
C LEU A 138 8.71 -2.83 7.32
N VAL A 139 9.23 -3.92 6.73
CA VAL A 139 8.66 -5.26 6.94
C VAL A 139 8.69 -5.61 8.42
N LEU A 140 9.81 -5.36 9.11
CA LEU A 140 9.96 -5.57 10.54
C LEU A 140 8.95 -4.77 11.34
N LEU A 141 8.77 -3.50 11.00
CA LEU A 141 7.85 -2.60 11.68
C LEU A 141 6.37 -3.03 11.50
N PHE A 142 5.95 -3.36 10.28
CA PHE A 142 4.59 -3.87 10.02
C PHE A 142 4.35 -5.18 10.74
N THR A 143 5.34 -6.06 10.78
CA THR A 143 5.26 -7.33 11.52
C THR A 143 5.15 -7.09 13.03
N PHE A 144 5.91 -6.14 13.57
CA PHE A 144 5.90 -5.78 14.98
C PHE A 144 4.58 -5.16 15.44
N GLN A 145 3.82 -4.55 14.54
CA GLN A 145 2.56 -3.86 14.81
C GLN A 145 1.32 -4.70 14.51
N GLU A 146 1.49 -5.94 14.08
CA GLU A 146 0.36 -6.81 13.77
C GLU A 146 -0.49 -7.05 15.03
N PHE A 147 -1.80 -6.89 14.90
CA PHE A 147 -2.78 -7.02 15.99
C PHE A 147 -3.85 -8.05 15.64
N GLU A 148 -4.43 -7.93 14.46
CA GLU A 148 -5.63 -8.67 14.08
C GLU A 148 -5.36 -10.18 14.01
N LEU A 149 -4.17 -10.59 13.54
CA LEU A 149 -3.80 -12.00 13.51
C LEU A 149 -3.66 -12.62 14.91
N SER A 150 -3.20 -11.85 15.90
CA SER A 150 -2.99 -12.36 17.26
C SER A 150 -4.31 -12.46 18.04
N ALA A 151 -5.19 -11.48 17.88
CA ALA A 151 -6.35 -11.30 18.74
C ALA A 151 -7.36 -12.47 18.68
N LEU A 152 -7.47 -13.18 17.56
CA LEU A 152 -8.36 -14.33 17.41
C LEU A 152 -7.67 -15.68 17.60
N LEU A 153 -6.34 -15.75 17.47
CA LEU A 153 -5.56 -16.97 17.70
C LEU A 153 -5.10 -17.11 19.16
N GLY A 154 -5.37 -16.12 20.01
CA GLY A 154 -4.94 -16.10 21.41
C GLY A 154 -3.41 -16.03 21.57
N VAL A 155 -2.70 -15.55 20.54
CA VAL A 155 -1.25 -15.41 20.57
C VAL A 155 -0.89 -14.10 21.24
N ARG A 156 -0.21 -14.16 22.38
CA ARG A 156 0.20 -12.96 23.12
C ARG A 156 1.08 -12.05 22.29
N THR A 157 0.62 -10.85 22.00
CA THR A 157 1.40 -9.76 21.39
C THR A 157 1.23 -8.50 22.22
N TRP A 158 2.17 -7.56 22.13
CA TRP A 158 2.03 -6.31 22.90
C TRP A 158 0.81 -5.48 22.48
N THR A 159 0.40 -5.58 21.21
CA THR A 159 -0.76 -4.88 20.68
C THR A 159 -2.05 -5.46 21.25
N ASP A 160 -2.15 -6.78 21.34
CA ASP A 160 -3.30 -7.48 21.90
C ASP A 160 -3.40 -7.26 23.42
N ASP A 161 -2.31 -7.51 24.16
CA ASP A 161 -2.26 -7.31 25.62
C ASP A 161 -2.71 -5.88 26.00
N LEU A 162 -2.15 -4.86 25.33
CA LEU A 162 -2.47 -3.46 25.63
C LEU A 162 -3.90 -3.09 25.24
N PHE A 163 -4.41 -3.65 24.14
CA PHE A 163 -5.78 -3.41 23.71
C PHE A 163 -6.78 -4.05 24.68
N VAL A 164 -6.53 -5.28 25.11
CA VAL A 164 -7.34 -6.00 26.11
C VAL A 164 -7.32 -5.27 27.45
N ASP A 165 -6.14 -4.86 27.94
CA ASP A 165 -6.04 -4.09 29.19
C ASP A 165 -6.83 -2.77 29.11
N HIS A 166 -6.72 -2.05 27.99
CA HIS A 166 -7.47 -0.82 27.77
C HIS A 166 -8.98 -1.06 27.70
N ALA A 167 -9.42 -2.07 26.95
CA ALA A 167 -10.83 -2.46 26.84
C ALA A 167 -11.38 -2.96 28.20
N GLY A 168 -10.54 -3.56 29.04
CA GLY A 168 -10.83 -3.97 30.41
C GLY A 168 -10.96 -2.81 31.41
N GLY A 169 -10.84 -1.56 30.97
CA GLY A 169 -11.04 -0.37 31.79
C GLY A 169 -9.76 0.26 32.34
N LEU A 170 -8.57 -0.13 31.83
CA LEU A 170 -7.34 0.54 32.20
C LEU A 170 -7.42 2.05 31.86
N PRO A 171 -7.17 2.96 32.82
CA PRO A 171 -7.22 4.38 32.58
C PRO A 171 -6.32 4.81 31.41
N LEU A 172 -6.84 5.71 30.56
CA LEU A 172 -6.14 6.15 29.34
C LEU A 172 -4.72 6.67 29.61
N ASN A 173 -4.50 7.36 30.74
CA ASN A 173 -3.17 7.85 31.12
C ASN A 173 -2.18 6.71 31.42
N GLN A 174 -2.64 5.59 31.98
CA GLN A 174 -1.83 4.40 32.22
C GLN A 174 -1.58 3.65 30.91
N THR A 175 -2.61 3.50 30.06
CA THR A 175 -2.46 2.91 28.73
C THR A 175 -1.44 3.69 27.89
N LEU A 176 -1.49 5.03 27.91
CA LEU A 176 -0.52 5.88 27.21
C LEU A 176 0.90 5.70 27.75
N LYS A 177 1.09 5.51 29.07
CA LYS A 177 2.42 5.20 29.63
C LYS A 177 2.95 3.86 29.15
N LEU A 178 2.09 2.84 29.07
CA LEU A 178 2.46 1.50 28.60
C LEU A 178 2.81 1.49 27.11
N VAL A 179 2.21 2.37 26.29
CA VAL A 179 2.51 2.45 24.84
C VAL A 179 3.87 3.09 24.55
N ILE A 180 4.47 3.83 25.49
CA ILE A 180 5.74 4.55 25.27
C ILE A 180 6.85 3.61 24.80
N PHE A 181 7.03 2.47 25.48
CA PHE A 181 8.11 1.54 25.16
C PHE A 181 8.02 0.96 23.73
N PRO A 182 6.90 0.32 23.31
CA PRO A 182 6.76 -0.15 21.93
C PRO A 182 6.74 1.01 20.92
N ALA A 183 6.21 2.19 21.27
CA ALA A 183 6.24 3.36 20.39
C ALA A 183 7.67 3.86 20.13
N VAL A 184 8.56 3.84 21.14
CA VAL A 184 9.98 4.17 20.97
C VAL A 184 10.67 3.17 20.04
N ILE A 185 10.42 1.87 20.20
CA ILE A 185 10.96 0.84 19.30
C ILE A 185 10.47 1.09 17.86
N ALA A 186 9.16 1.28 17.68
CA ALA A 186 8.56 1.58 16.38
C ALA A 186 9.14 2.85 15.76
N LEU A 187 9.34 3.91 16.55
CA LEU A 187 9.94 5.16 16.13
C LEU A 187 11.39 4.97 15.66
N LEU A 188 12.20 4.23 16.41
CA LEU A 188 13.60 3.93 16.02
C LEU A 188 13.66 3.17 14.70
N LEU A 189 12.79 2.17 14.52
CA LEU A 189 12.68 1.42 13.26
C LEU A 189 12.19 2.31 12.10
N ALA A 190 11.21 3.19 12.34
CA ALA A 190 10.70 4.13 11.35
C ALA A 190 11.79 5.12 10.91
N LEU A 191 12.53 5.71 11.86
CA LEU A 191 13.65 6.62 11.59
C LEU A 191 14.79 5.93 10.83
N ALA A 192 15.11 4.69 11.19
CA ALA A 192 16.07 3.87 10.46
C ALA A 192 15.64 3.64 8.99
N GLY A 193 14.34 3.47 8.74
CA GLY A 193 13.80 3.40 7.39
C GLY A 193 13.84 4.74 6.63
N GLN A 194 13.50 5.84 7.30
CA GLN A 194 13.40 7.17 6.69
C GLN A 194 14.73 7.78 6.26
N THR A 195 15.75 7.69 7.12
CA THR A 195 17.09 8.25 6.85
C THR A 195 17.69 7.72 5.56
N GLN A 196 17.28 6.52 5.13
CA GLN A 196 17.73 5.92 3.89
C GLN A 196 16.83 6.22 2.69
N HIS A 197 15.54 6.44 2.92
CA HIS A 197 14.62 6.84 1.86
C HIS A 197 14.91 8.25 1.34
N SER A 198 15.39 9.18 2.18
CA SER A 198 15.84 10.49 1.70
C SER A 198 16.96 10.36 0.66
N PHE A 199 17.91 9.43 0.87
CA PHE A 199 18.93 9.12 -0.14
C PHE A 199 18.32 8.50 -1.41
N PHE A 200 17.29 7.66 -1.28
CA PHE A 200 16.58 7.07 -2.42
C PHE A 200 15.93 8.10 -3.35
N VAL A 201 15.24 9.09 -2.80
CA VAL A 201 14.52 10.11 -3.60
C VAL A 201 15.51 11.03 -4.29
N SER A 202 16.60 11.38 -3.62
CA SER A 202 17.63 12.26 -4.18
C SER A 202 18.49 11.58 -5.25
N GLY A 203 18.81 10.28 -5.11
CA GLY A 203 19.68 9.55 -6.04
C GLY A 203 19.02 9.17 -7.38
N ASN A 204 17.73 8.79 -7.36
CA ASN A 204 17.02 8.30 -8.56
C ASN A 204 16.61 9.40 -9.57
N LEU A 205 16.83 10.67 -9.27
CA LEU A 205 16.45 11.77 -10.17
C LEU A 205 17.41 11.96 -11.35
N GLN A 206 18.52 11.20 -11.41
CA GLN A 206 19.36 11.15 -12.61
C GLN A 206 18.88 10.05 -13.56
N PRO A 207 18.21 10.39 -14.68
CA PRO A 207 17.79 9.41 -15.67
C PRO A 207 19.03 8.82 -16.34
N HIS A 208 19.52 7.69 -15.84
CA HIS A 208 20.60 6.94 -16.50
C HIS A 208 20.01 6.26 -17.75
N GLN A 209 20.06 6.97 -18.88
CA GLN A 209 19.44 6.56 -20.16
C GLN A 209 20.09 5.36 -20.85
N ASN A 210 21.19 4.79 -20.33
CA ASN A 210 21.99 3.78 -21.04
C ASN A 210 21.94 2.38 -20.40
N SER A 211 20.76 1.93 -19.95
CA SER A 211 20.60 0.61 -19.33
C SER A 211 20.32 -0.51 -20.34
N THR A 212 21.28 -0.82 -21.20
CA THR A 212 21.30 -2.07 -22.01
C THR A 212 21.66 -3.31 -21.17
N GLU A 213 21.85 -3.16 -19.85
CA GLU A 213 22.41 -4.19 -18.98
C GLU A 213 21.38 -4.95 -18.11
N ASN A 214 20.08 -4.83 -18.39
CA ASN A 214 19.11 -5.84 -17.92
C ASN A 214 19.22 -7.11 -18.77
N ARG A 215 20.41 -7.73 -18.83
CA ARG A 215 20.48 -9.09 -19.37
C ARG A 215 19.72 -10.00 -18.40
N PRO A 216 18.71 -10.75 -18.88
CA PRO A 216 17.97 -11.66 -18.03
C PRO A 216 18.94 -12.70 -17.47
N SER A 217 19.29 -12.58 -16.19
CA SER A 217 20.00 -13.63 -15.49
C SER A 217 19.07 -14.84 -15.43
N LYS A 218 19.56 -16.02 -15.84
CA LYS A 218 18.80 -17.27 -15.71
C LYS A 218 18.30 -17.40 -14.26
N PRO A 219 17.03 -17.74 -14.03
CA PRO A 219 16.52 -17.95 -12.68
C PRO A 219 17.39 -19.01 -11.99
N GLY A 220 17.98 -18.67 -10.86
CA GLY A 220 18.76 -19.63 -10.08
C GLY A 220 17.87 -20.74 -9.53
N ARG A 221 18.40 -21.93 -9.27
CA ARG A 221 17.64 -23.04 -8.66
C ARG A 221 16.85 -22.61 -7.41
N TRP A 222 17.44 -21.73 -6.60
CA TRP A 222 16.84 -21.14 -5.41
C TRP A 222 15.59 -20.29 -5.69
N SER A 223 15.49 -19.64 -6.85
CA SER A 223 14.32 -18.81 -7.18
C SER A 223 13.07 -19.66 -7.43
N VAL A 224 13.27 -20.81 -8.07
CA VAL A 224 12.18 -21.77 -8.33
C VAL A 224 11.71 -22.40 -7.03
N VAL A 225 12.66 -22.83 -6.18
CA VAL A 225 12.34 -23.44 -4.88
C VAL A 225 11.62 -22.45 -3.96
N GLY A 226 12.12 -21.23 -3.81
CA GLY A 226 11.49 -20.24 -2.94
C GLY A 226 10.13 -19.77 -3.46
N GLY A 227 9.97 -19.63 -4.79
CA GLY A 227 8.67 -19.34 -5.41
C GLY A 227 7.65 -20.47 -5.19
N GLY A 228 8.07 -21.73 -5.37
CA GLY A 228 7.25 -22.91 -5.10
C GLY A 228 6.86 -23.03 -3.63
N LEU A 229 7.81 -22.81 -2.71
CA LEU A 229 7.55 -22.83 -1.28
C LEU A 229 6.51 -21.78 -0.87
N TRP A 230 6.60 -20.55 -1.40
CA TRP A 230 5.60 -19.53 -1.12
C TRP A 230 4.21 -19.89 -1.64
N LEU A 231 4.10 -20.51 -2.82
CA LEU A 231 2.81 -21.00 -3.33
C LEU A 231 2.20 -22.10 -2.44
N VAL A 232 3.04 -22.99 -1.90
CA VAL A 232 2.60 -24.01 -0.93
C VAL A 232 2.10 -23.34 0.35
N LEU A 233 2.85 -22.37 0.89
CA LEU A 233 2.43 -21.61 2.08
C LEU A 233 1.09 -20.90 1.85
N LEU A 234 0.86 -20.34 0.67
CA LEU A 234 -0.44 -19.77 0.31
C LEU A 234 -1.56 -20.81 0.26
N GLY A 235 -1.32 -21.96 -0.36
CA GLY A 235 -2.30 -23.03 -0.43
C GLY A 235 -2.73 -23.50 0.95
N VAL A 236 -1.75 -23.70 1.85
CA VAL A 236 -2.01 -24.06 3.25
C VAL A 236 -2.73 -22.93 3.98
N MET A 237 -2.30 -21.68 3.79
CA MET A 237 -2.91 -20.52 4.44
C MET A 237 -4.40 -20.37 4.10
N PHE A 238 -4.75 -20.53 2.82
CA PHE A 238 -6.12 -20.33 2.33
C PHE A 238 -7.01 -21.58 2.43
N SER A 239 -6.45 -22.77 2.69
CA SER A 239 -7.26 -23.99 2.72
C SER A 239 -8.38 -23.94 3.77
N PRO A 240 -8.19 -23.43 5.01
CA PRO A 240 -9.29 -23.35 5.96
C PRO A 240 -10.34 -22.33 5.56
N LEU A 241 -9.95 -21.25 4.84
CA LEU A 241 -10.91 -20.28 4.34
C LEU A 241 -11.79 -20.87 3.23
N VAL A 242 -11.19 -21.62 2.30
CA VAL A 242 -11.94 -22.32 1.24
C VAL A 242 -12.87 -23.37 1.87
N TRP A 243 -12.35 -24.15 2.82
CA TRP A 243 -13.14 -25.13 3.56
C TRP A 243 -14.31 -24.48 4.31
N LEU A 244 -14.08 -23.36 5.00
CA LEU A 244 -15.09 -22.59 5.71
C LEU A 244 -16.20 -22.12 4.77
N ILE A 245 -15.83 -21.56 3.62
CA ILE A 245 -16.79 -21.11 2.59
C ILE A 245 -17.62 -22.29 2.07
N MET A 246 -16.98 -23.42 1.79
CA MET A 246 -17.68 -24.61 1.29
C MET A 246 -18.64 -25.20 2.32
N GLN A 247 -18.22 -25.30 3.59
CA GLN A 247 -19.01 -25.89 4.67
C GLN A 247 -20.22 -25.01 5.02
N ASP A 248 -20.04 -23.68 5.02
CA ASP A 248 -21.10 -22.75 5.41
C ASP A 248 -21.94 -22.27 4.22
N ALA A 249 -21.63 -22.67 2.97
CA ALA A 249 -22.26 -22.17 1.75
C ALA A 249 -23.80 -22.16 1.81
N TRP A 250 -24.39 -23.25 2.28
CA TRP A 250 -25.83 -23.38 2.41
C TRP A 250 -26.42 -22.43 3.47
N GLY A 251 -25.83 -22.39 4.67
CA GLY A 251 -26.28 -21.52 5.75
C GLY A 251 -26.10 -20.04 5.42
N MET A 252 -25.04 -19.68 4.71
CA MET A 252 -24.83 -18.34 4.18
C MET A 252 -25.95 -17.96 3.20
N GLY A 253 -26.33 -18.86 2.29
CA GLY A 253 -27.45 -18.64 1.36
C GLY A 253 -28.77 -18.39 2.09
N GLN A 254 -29.06 -19.16 3.14
CA GLN A 254 -30.25 -18.96 3.97
C GLN A 254 -30.22 -17.62 4.72
N TYR A 255 -29.08 -17.25 5.30
CA TYR A 255 -28.91 -15.96 5.98
C TYR A 255 -29.14 -14.78 5.02
N LEU A 256 -28.50 -14.82 3.85
CA LEU A 256 -28.65 -13.79 2.81
C LEU A 256 -30.08 -13.68 2.28
N TRP A 257 -30.84 -14.78 2.28
CA TRP A 257 -32.23 -14.79 1.86
C TRP A 257 -33.19 -14.24 2.93
N GLN A 258 -32.94 -14.56 4.20
CA GLN A 258 -33.85 -14.26 5.31
C GLN A 258 -33.55 -12.94 6.04
N GLY A 259 -32.37 -12.35 5.85
CA GLY A 259 -31.94 -11.15 6.56
C GLY A 259 -32.69 -9.90 6.13
N GLY A 260 -33.82 -9.59 6.77
CA GLY A 260 -34.48 -8.30 6.57
C GLY A 260 -33.69 -7.16 7.21
N ARG A 261 -34.00 -6.84 8.47
CA ARG A 261 -33.45 -5.66 9.18
C ARG A 261 -31.94 -5.73 9.44
N GLN A 262 -31.38 -6.92 9.66
CA GLN A 262 -29.94 -7.09 9.93
C GLN A 262 -29.07 -6.65 8.74
N HIS A 263 -29.53 -6.88 7.50
CA HIS A 263 -28.82 -6.42 6.30
C HIS A 263 -28.82 -4.90 6.17
N VAL A 264 -29.87 -4.21 6.61
CA VAL A 264 -29.90 -2.74 6.58
C VAL A 264 -28.83 -2.16 7.50
N ILE A 265 -28.66 -2.74 8.69
CA ILE A 265 -27.62 -2.33 9.64
C ILE A 265 -26.23 -2.59 9.04
N LEU A 266 -25.98 -3.81 8.55
CA LEU A 266 -24.71 -4.17 7.92
C LEU A 266 -24.39 -3.28 6.72
N LEU A 267 -25.39 -3.00 5.87
CA LEU A 267 -25.23 -2.11 4.71
C LEU A 267 -24.85 -0.70 5.15
N ASN A 268 -25.48 -0.17 6.19
CA ASN A 268 -25.13 1.14 6.74
C ASN A 268 -23.69 1.18 7.28
N GLU A 269 -23.26 0.12 7.97
CA GLU A 269 -21.88 -0.03 8.45
C GLU A 269 -20.87 -0.13 7.30
N VAL A 270 -21.18 -0.88 6.24
CA VAL A 270 -20.37 -0.99 5.01
C VAL A 270 -20.26 0.35 4.31
N VAL A 271 -21.38 1.05 4.11
CA VAL A 271 -21.41 2.37 3.46
C VAL A 271 -20.60 3.38 4.27
N THR A 272 -20.76 3.40 5.59
CA THR A 272 -20.01 4.28 6.49
C THR A 272 -18.51 4.01 6.41
N SER A 273 -18.11 2.74 6.43
CA SER A 273 -16.71 2.32 6.31
C SER A 273 -16.13 2.71 4.94
N LEU A 274 -16.91 2.55 3.87
CA LEU A 274 -16.51 2.89 2.50
C LEU A 274 -16.32 4.41 2.33
N LEU A 275 -17.25 5.21 2.84
CA LEU A 275 -17.17 6.68 2.78
C LEU A 275 -15.96 7.18 3.55
N LEU A 276 -15.72 6.67 4.76
CA LEU A 276 -14.54 7.01 5.57
C LEU A 276 -13.24 6.63 4.86
N ALA A 277 -13.14 5.39 4.36
CA ALA A 277 -11.95 4.88 3.72
C ALA A 277 -11.61 5.62 2.40
N THR A 278 -12.62 5.91 1.57
CA THR A 278 -12.42 6.63 0.32
C THR A 278 -12.00 8.08 0.56
N THR A 279 -12.66 8.77 1.49
CA THR A 279 -12.27 10.14 1.87
C THR A 279 -10.87 10.19 2.45
N ALA A 280 -10.54 9.30 3.39
CA ALA A 280 -9.19 9.19 3.94
C ALA A 280 -8.15 8.92 2.84
N THR A 281 -8.45 8.01 1.91
CA THR A 281 -7.54 7.65 0.82
C THR A 281 -7.32 8.80 -0.15
N MET A 282 -8.36 9.56 -0.49
CA MET A 282 -8.22 10.76 -1.33
C MET A 282 -7.33 11.81 -0.67
N ILE A 283 -7.52 12.07 0.63
CA ILE A 283 -6.70 13.00 1.40
C ILE A 283 -5.25 12.51 1.47
N ALA A 284 -5.04 11.24 1.84
CA ALA A 284 -3.71 10.66 1.98
C ALA A 284 -2.94 10.64 0.65
N LEU A 285 -3.59 10.28 -0.47
CA LEU A 285 -2.98 10.35 -1.80
C LEU A 285 -2.69 11.79 -2.23
N GLY A 286 -3.57 12.75 -1.90
CA GLY A 286 -3.33 14.17 -2.16
C GLY A 286 -2.12 14.71 -1.39
N LEU A 287 -2.01 14.38 -0.10
CA LEU A 287 -0.86 14.72 0.74
C LEU A 287 0.41 14.01 0.25
N ALA A 288 0.32 12.73 -0.12
CA ALA A 288 1.44 11.98 -0.68
C ALA A 288 1.95 12.61 -1.98
N GLN A 289 1.06 13.00 -2.89
CA GLN A 289 1.42 13.72 -4.13
C GLN A 289 2.05 15.09 -3.84
N TYR A 290 1.51 15.84 -2.89
CA TYR A 290 2.03 17.15 -2.52
C TYR A 290 3.47 17.04 -1.96
N THR A 291 3.68 16.13 -1.02
CA THR A 291 4.96 15.91 -0.33
C THR A 291 6.03 15.27 -1.22
N THR A 292 5.64 14.34 -2.10
CA THR A 292 6.58 13.77 -3.08
C THR A 292 7.01 14.80 -4.13
N ARG A 293 6.08 15.62 -4.65
CA ARG A 293 6.42 16.72 -5.56
C ARG A 293 7.34 17.74 -4.92
N SER A 294 7.13 18.08 -3.64
CA SER A 294 8.01 19.01 -2.92
C SER A 294 9.43 18.46 -2.75
N LEU A 295 9.59 17.14 -2.66
CA LEU A 295 10.91 16.51 -2.61
C LEU A 295 11.65 16.57 -3.96
N THR A 296 10.91 16.53 -5.08
CA THR A 296 11.51 16.56 -6.42
C THR A 296 11.90 17.97 -6.90
N HIS A 297 11.20 19.01 -6.44
CA HIS A 297 11.51 20.39 -6.83
C HIS A 297 12.55 21.02 -5.88
N SER A 298 13.81 21.05 -6.32
CA SER A 298 14.96 21.63 -5.61
C SER A 298 15.03 23.16 -5.60
N ALA A 299 14.01 23.87 -6.09
CA ALA A 299 14.03 25.32 -6.24
C ALA A 299 13.59 26.06 -4.96
N GLY A 300 14.52 26.21 -4.01
CA GLY A 300 14.74 27.35 -3.09
C GLY A 300 13.59 28.06 -2.36
N ARG A 301 12.33 27.60 -2.41
CA ARG A 301 11.19 28.25 -1.74
C ARG A 301 10.90 27.58 -0.40
N ARG A 302 10.86 28.38 0.67
CA ARG A 302 10.47 27.98 2.05
C ARG A 302 9.20 27.11 2.11
N GLN A 303 8.25 27.30 1.20
CA GLN A 303 7.02 26.49 1.12
C GLN A 303 7.29 24.98 0.93
N PHE A 304 8.36 24.60 0.22
CA PHE A 304 8.69 23.19 -0.01
C PHE A 304 9.33 22.51 1.21
N GLU A 305 9.97 23.28 2.09
CA GLU A 305 10.54 22.74 3.33
C GLU A 305 9.44 22.30 4.29
N PHE A 306 8.38 23.11 4.45
CA PHE A 306 7.25 22.75 5.28
C PHE A 306 6.57 21.47 4.79
N ALA A 307 6.32 21.36 3.48
CA ALA A 307 5.74 20.15 2.89
C ALA A 307 6.60 18.91 3.15
N ARG A 308 7.93 19.04 3.06
CA ARG A 308 8.88 17.95 3.36
C ARG A 308 8.79 17.52 4.82
N TRP A 309 8.82 18.46 5.76
CA TRP A 309 8.70 18.16 7.19
C TRP A 309 7.34 17.55 7.54
N LEU A 310 6.26 18.08 6.95
CA LEU A 310 4.92 17.51 7.09
C LEU A 310 4.88 16.07 6.59
N GLY A 311 5.48 15.79 5.43
CA GLY A 311 5.57 14.44 4.87
C GLY A 311 6.32 13.48 5.79
N TYR A 312 7.49 13.86 6.30
CA TYR A 312 8.24 13.03 7.25
C TYR A 312 7.52 12.87 8.58
N GLY A 313 6.85 13.91 9.09
CA GLY A 313 6.03 13.84 10.29
C GLY A 313 4.90 12.83 10.14
N LEU A 314 4.09 12.95 9.09
CA LEU A 314 2.98 12.03 8.79
C LEU A 314 3.47 10.61 8.53
N LEU A 315 4.60 10.44 7.83
CA LEU A 315 5.23 9.14 7.61
C LEU A 315 5.64 8.51 8.94
N THR A 316 6.28 9.28 9.82
CA THR A 316 6.71 8.80 11.14
C THR A 316 5.51 8.38 11.98
N MET A 317 4.49 9.25 12.07
CA MET A 317 3.30 8.98 12.87
C MET A 317 2.51 7.79 12.33
N GLY A 318 2.32 7.69 11.00
CA GLY A 318 1.63 6.56 10.38
C GLY A 318 2.34 5.23 10.60
N LEU A 319 3.67 5.27 10.71
CA LEU A 319 4.52 4.13 11.00
C LEU A 319 4.57 3.76 12.50
N LEU A 320 3.88 4.45 13.41
CA LEU A 320 3.79 4.04 14.83
C LEU A 320 2.73 2.97 15.10
N GLY A 321 1.89 2.66 14.11
CA GLY A 321 0.84 1.65 14.20
C GLY A 321 -0.51 2.21 14.65
N ALA A 322 -1.59 1.52 14.25
CA ALA A 322 -2.96 1.96 14.45
C ALA A 322 -3.34 2.12 15.93
N LEU A 323 -2.89 1.21 16.80
CA LEU A 323 -3.15 1.26 18.25
C LEU A 323 -2.56 2.52 18.88
N THR A 324 -1.27 2.80 18.61
CA THR A 324 -0.56 3.97 19.13
C THR A 324 -1.23 5.26 18.64
N ILE A 325 -1.55 5.34 17.35
CA ILE A 325 -2.24 6.50 16.75
C ILE A 325 -3.61 6.70 17.43
N GLY A 326 -4.40 5.63 17.57
CA GLY A 326 -5.73 5.68 18.18
C GLY A 326 -5.71 6.17 19.63
N LEU A 327 -4.81 5.62 20.45
CA LEU A 327 -4.67 6.02 21.85
C LEU A 327 -4.21 7.47 22.00
N VAL A 328 -3.24 7.91 21.19
CA VAL A 328 -2.74 9.30 21.22
C VAL A 328 -3.82 10.28 20.78
N LEU A 329 -4.53 10.00 19.67
CA LEU A 329 -5.62 10.86 19.20
C LEU A 329 -6.78 10.91 20.19
N ARG A 330 -7.07 9.79 20.87
CA ARG A 330 -8.07 9.76 21.95
C ARG A 330 -7.62 10.58 23.16
N GLY A 331 -6.36 10.51 23.55
CA GLY A 331 -5.80 11.36 24.62
C GLY A 331 -5.85 12.84 24.26
N LEU A 332 -5.51 13.18 23.03
CA LEU A 332 -5.60 14.54 22.51
C LEU A 332 -7.04 15.06 22.47
N SER A 333 -8.01 14.22 22.07
CA SER A 333 -9.40 14.64 22.00
C SER A 333 -9.99 14.94 23.38
N VAL A 334 -9.66 14.13 24.40
CA VAL A 334 -10.07 14.36 25.79
C VAL A 334 -9.41 15.63 26.35
N THR A 335 -8.09 15.75 26.22
CA THR A 335 -7.34 16.92 26.74
C THR A 335 -7.77 18.24 26.08
N LEU A 336 -8.00 18.25 24.77
CA LEU A 336 -8.51 19.43 24.07
C LEU A 336 -9.92 19.81 24.52
N ALA A 337 -10.80 18.83 24.72
CA ALA A 337 -12.15 19.07 25.23
C ALA A 337 -12.12 19.69 26.63
N ASP A 338 -11.22 19.24 27.50
CA ASP A 338 -11.07 19.76 28.86
C ASP A 338 -10.49 21.17 28.88
N VAL A 339 -9.48 21.46 28.05
CA VAL A 339 -8.78 22.77 28.04
C VAL A 339 -9.57 23.86 27.32
N THR A 340 -10.18 23.54 26.18
CA THR A 340 -10.79 24.55 25.29
C THR A 340 -12.31 24.53 25.30
N GLY A 341 -12.93 23.49 25.89
CA GLY A 341 -14.35 23.20 25.71
C GLY A 341 -14.72 22.73 24.30
N TRP A 342 -13.78 22.73 23.33
CA TRP A 342 -14.03 22.31 21.96
C TRP A 342 -14.05 20.79 21.87
N ARG A 343 -15.25 20.23 21.78
CA ARG A 343 -15.47 18.83 21.43
C ARG A 343 -15.49 18.72 19.91
N MET A 344 -14.32 18.60 19.29
CA MET A 344 -14.27 18.12 17.90
C MET A 344 -15.04 16.81 17.81
N SER A 345 -15.87 16.68 16.79
CA SER A 345 -16.66 15.47 16.60
C SER A 345 -15.70 14.27 16.41
N LEU A 346 -15.96 13.17 17.12
CA LEU A 346 -15.20 11.92 17.01
C LEU A 346 -14.99 11.43 15.55
N PRO A 347 -15.91 11.64 14.58
CA PRO A 347 -15.66 11.33 13.18
C PRO A 347 -14.41 12.00 12.58
N LEU A 348 -14.10 13.24 12.98
CA LEU A 348 -12.93 13.95 12.47
C LEU A 348 -11.63 13.35 13.00
N TRP A 349 -11.60 12.96 14.28
CA TRP A 349 -10.47 12.25 14.87
C TRP A 349 -10.24 10.89 14.22
N LEU A 350 -11.32 10.14 13.96
CA LEU A 350 -11.25 8.88 13.24
C LEU A 350 -10.71 9.09 11.81
N LEU A 351 -11.23 10.05 11.06
CA LEU A 351 -10.74 10.38 9.71
C LEU A 351 -9.25 10.74 9.73
N ALA A 352 -8.83 11.59 10.67
CA ALA A 352 -7.43 11.97 10.84
C ALA A 352 -6.54 10.75 11.15
N GLY A 353 -6.98 9.88 12.06
CA GLY A 353 -6.27 8.64 12.40
C GLY A 353 -6.09 7.72 11.20
N VAL A 354 -7.16 7.52 10.42
CA VAL A 354 -7.11 6.68 9.21
C VAL A 354 -6.19 7.30 8.16
N VAL A 355 -6.26 8.62 7.93
CA VAL A 355 -5.35 9.34 7.01
C VAL A 355 -3.89 9.15 7.43
N ILE A 356 -3.58 9.34 8.72
CA ILE A 356 -2.22 9.16 9.25
C ILE A 356 -1.75 7.71 9.05
N LYS A 357 -2.58 6.71 9.40
CA LYS A 357 -2.26 5.28 9.25
C LYS A 357 -1.93 4.89 7.81
N ILE A 358 -2.72 5.33 6.84
CA ILE A 358 -2.55 4.92 5.43
C ILE A 358 -1.54 5.79 4.66
N PHE A 359 -1.14 6.94 5.21
CA PHE A 359 -0.20 7.86 4.57
C PHE A 359 1.14 7.20 4.18
N PRO A 360 1.81 6.39 5.01
CA PRO A 360 3.04 5.70 4.62
C PRO A 360 2.90 4.88 3.34
N LEU A 361 1.80 4.14 3.20
CA LEU A 361 1.51 3.33 2.02
C LEU A 361 1.22 4.21 0.80
N ALA A 362 0.38 5.25 0.96
CA ALA A 362 0.09 6.21 -0.09
C ALA A 362 1.37 6.91 -0.61
N TRP A 363 2.24 7.31 0.30
CA TRP A 363 3.50 7.97 -0.01
C TRP A 363 4.51 7.04 -0.67
N LEU A 364 4.65 5.80 -0.18
CA LEU A 364 5.48 4.77 -0.81
C LEU A 364 5.07 4.55 -2.26
N VAL A 365 3.78 4.34 -2.52
CA VAL A 365 3.36 4.04 -3.89
C VAL A 365 3.40 5.28 -4.79
N GLU A 366 3.08 6.48 -4.30
CA GLU A 366 3.26 7.69 -5.12
C GLU A 366 4.74 7.91 -5.46
N SER A 367 5.67 7.66 -4.53
CA SER A 367 7.11 7.68 -4.78
C SER A 367 7.51 6.68 -5.86
N MET A 368 6.91 5.48 -5.84
CA MET A 368 7.13 4.44 -6.85
C MET A 368 6.53 4.76 -8.22
N LEU A 369 5.38 5.44 -8.24
CA LEU A 369 4.76 5.90 -9.48
C LEU A 369 5.59 7.04 -10.10
N GLN A 370 6.16 7.91 -9.29
CA GLN A 370 7.03 8.99 -9.76
C GLN A 370 8.37 8.47 -10.29
N SER A 371 8.98 7.48 -9.63
CA SER A 371 10.24 6.88 -10.11
C SER A 371 10.09 6.14 -11.43
N ARG A 372 8.88 5.63 -11.74
CA ARG A 372 8.57 4.95 -13.01
C ARG A 372 8.07 5.89 -14.10
N GLN A 373 7.70 7.12 -13.75
CA GLN A 373 7.25 8.07 -14.75
C GLN A 373 8.45 8.49 -15.61
N PRO A 374 8.41 8.29 -16.94
CA PRO A 374 9.46 8.76 -17.83
C PRO A 374 9.44 10.28 -17.81
N ALA A 375 10.21 10.89 -16.89
CA ALA A 375 10.25 12.33 -16.68
C ALA A 375 10.51 13.07 -18.00
N ALA A 376 11.37 12.50 -18.86
CA ALA A 376 11.65 13.02 -20.20
C ALA A 376 10.45 12.97 -21.16
N ALA A 377 9.64 11.90 -21.13
CA ALA A 377 8.47 11.81 -22.01
C ALA A 377 7.32 12.70 -21.51
N LEU A 378 7.17 12.84 -20.19
CA LEU A 378 6.18 13.75 -19.60
C LEU A 378 6.58 15.22 -19.74
N SER A 379 7.87 15.55 -19.60
CA SER A 379 8.35 16.92 -19.83
C SER A 379 8.22 17.31 -21.31
N LEU A 380 8.56 16.40 -22.24
CA LEU A 380 8.36 16.60 -23.66
C LEU A 380 6.87 16.74 -24.00
N ALA A 381 6.02 15.90 -23.41
CA ALA A 381 4.58 16.03 -23.53
C ALA A 381 4.06 17.39 -23.02
N ASP A 382 4.51 17.83 -21.84
CA ASP A 382 4.10 19.11 -21.24
C ASP A 382 4.57 20.30 -22.08
N GLN A 383 5.80 20.24 -22.60
CA GLN A 383 6.37 21.27 -23.46
C GLN A 383 5.61 21.35 -24.80
N VAL A 384 5.27 20.21 -25.41
CA VAL A 384 4.43 20.16 -26.62
C VAL A 384 3.03 20.72 -26.34
N LEU A 385 2.40 20.36 -25.23
CA LEU A 385 1.08 20.86 -24.84
C LEU A 385 1.09 22.39 -24.61
N ARG A 386 2.11 22.91 -23.92
CA ARG A 386 2.27 24.37 -23.70
C ARG A 386 2.50 25.13 -25.00
N LEU A 387 3.38 24.63 -25.87
CA LEU A 387 3.64 25.25 -27.18
C LEU A 387 2.40 25.22 -28.07
N HIS A 388 1.61 24.14 -28.04
CA HIS A 388 0.38 24.04 -28.80
C HIS A 388 -0.70 24.99 -28.27
N GLY A 389 -0.88 25.04 -26.94
CA GLY A 389 -1.78 26.00 -26.29
C GLY A 389 -1.41 27.44 -26.62
N GLN A 390 -0.12 27.80 -26.52
CA GLN A 390 0.35 29.14 -26.86
C GLN A 390 0.16 29.51 -28.34
N ARG A 391 0.33 28.56 -29.28
CA ARG A 391 0.06 28.81 -30.71
C ARG A 391 -1.41 29.08 -30.98
N ILE A 392 -2.32 28.34 -30.33
CA ILE A 392 -3.77 28.57 -30.45
C ILE A 392 -4.13 29.95 -29.89
N TRP A 393 -3.61 30.30 -28.70
CA TRP A 393 -3.83 31.62 -28.11
C TRP A 393 -3.26 32.76 -28.96
N ARG A 394 -2.08 32.60 -29.59
CA ARG A 394 -1.53 33.61 -30.51
C ARG A 394 -2.36 33.77 -31.78
N ARG A 395 -2.95 32.70 -32.31
CA ARG A 395 -3.88 32.77 -33.46
C ARG A 395 -5.19 33.47 -33.11
N LEU A 396 -5.68 33.30 -31.89
CA LEU A 396 -6.90 33.98 -31.42
C LEU A 396 -6.64 35.44 -31.02
N ALA A 397 -5.42 35.78 -30.58
CA ALA A 397 -5.04 37.11 -30.14
C ALA A 397 -4.58 38.05 -31.28
N GLN A 398 -4.42 37.57 -32.51
CA GLN A 398 -4.14 38.41 -33.69
C GLN A 398 -5.30 38.34 -34.70
N PRO A 399 -6.40 39.09 -34.48
CA PRO A 399 -7.49 39.16 -35.44
C PRO A 399 -7.19 40.00 -36.69
N GLU A 400 -6.12 40.80 -36.73
CA GLU A 400 -5.98 41.86 -37.77
C GLU A 400 -4.70 41.85 -38.62
N MET A 401 -3.71 41.00 -38.37
CA MET A 401 -2.55 40.96 -39.25
C MET A 401 -2.82 40.04 -40.45
N GLY A 402 -3.06 40.67 -41.61
CA GLY A 402 -3.23 40.05 -42.94
C GLY A 402 -2.02 39.23 -43.38
N PHE A 403 -1.77 38.13 -42.67
CA PHE A 403 -0.77 37.14 -43.03
C PHE A 403 -1.33 36.28 -44.16
N ASP A 404 -0.60 36.31 -45.26
CA ASP A 404 -0.87 35.61 -46.49
C ASP A 404 -1.11 34.10 -46.26
N ARG A 405 -2.13 33.56 -46.92
CA ARG A 405 -2.83 32.29 -46.61
C ARG A 405 -2.06 31.01 -46.95
N THR A 406 -0.75 31.05 -47.14
CA THR A 406 0.04 29.90 -47.62
C THR A 406 0.76 29.14 -46.50
N ILE A 407 0.07 28.89 -45.38
CA ILE A 407 0.54 27.91 -44.41
C ILE A 407 0.11 26.52 -44.93
N PRO A 408 1.04 25.57 -45.13
CA PRO A 408 0.70 24.25 -45.65
C PRO A 408 -0.31 23.58 -44.73
N GLU A 409 -1.48 23.26 -45.28
CA GLU A 409 -2.66 22.68 -44.61
C GLU A 409 -2.45 21.26 -44.03
N GLY A 410 -1.20 20.79 -43.94
CA GLY A 410 -0.87 19.38 -43.74
C GLY A 410 -0.51 18.93 -42.32
N PHE A 411 -0.67 19.75 -41.27
CA PHE A 411 -0.41 19.26 -39.90
C PHE A 411 -1.68 18.71 -39.26
N PRO A 412 -1.81 17.38 -39.05
CA PRO A 412 -2.97 16.75 -38.42
C PRO A 412 -2.96 16.98 -36.90
N THR A 413 -3.16 18.23 -36.48
CA THR A 413 -2.99 18.73 -35.12
C THR A 413 -3.99 18.16 -34.12
N GLY A 414 -5.21 17.82 -34.54
CA GLY A 414 -6.24 17.30 -33.64
C GLY A 414 -5.97 15.88 -33.11
N SER A 415 -5.45 14.99 -33.97
CA SER A 415 -5.31 13.56 -33.62
C SER A 415 -4.15 13.29 -32.65
N THR A 416 -3.06 14.06 -32.75
CA THR A 416 -1.85 13.84 -31.96
C THR A 416 -2.00 14.36 -30.53
N PHE A 417 -2.63 15.54 -30.35
CA PHE A 417 -2.93 16.08 -29.02
C PHE A 417 -3.83 15.14 -28.21
N GLN A 418 -4.89 14.61 -28.84
CA GLN A 418 -5.82 13.68 -28.21
C GLN A 418 -5.16 12.35 -27.84
N LYS A 419 -4.31 11.80 -28.72
CA LYS A 419 -3.49 10.61 -28.43
C LYS A 419 -2.56 10.84 -27.23
N LEU A 420 -1.98 12.04 -27.13
CA LEU A 420 -1.02 12.40 -26.08
C LEU A 420 -1.72 12.65 -24.73
N ALA A 421 -2.88 13.30 -24.73
CA ALA A 421 -3.74 13.45 -23.56
C ALA A 421 -4.26 12.09 -23.05
N ASN A 422 -4.69 11.21 -23.97
CA ASN A 422 -5.07 9.83 -23.64
C ASN A 422 -3.92 9.02 -23.05
N TRP A 423 -2.74 9.14 -23.64
CA TRP A 423 -1.55 8.47 -23.15
C TRP A 423 -1.20 8.95 -21.74
N ARG A 424 -1.21 10.27 -21.50
CA ARG A 424 -0.97 10.85 -20.16
C ARG A 424 -1.99 10.34 -19.15
N PHE A 425 -3.26 10.28 -19.52
CA PHE A 425 -4.31 9.76 -18.65
C PHE A 425 -4.11 8.26 -18.33
N GLN A 426 -3.87 7.44 -19.36
CA GLN A 426 -3.70 6.00 -19.20
C GLN A 426 -2.44 5.64 -18.41
N ALA A 427 -1.34 6.38 -18.63
CA ALA A 427 -0.08 6.16 -17.94
C ALA A 427 -0.09 6.69 -16.50
N ALA A 428 -0.74 7.83 -16.23
CA ALA A 428 -0.68 8.49 -14.93
C ALA A 428 -1.87 8.21 -14.01
N LEU A 429 -3.12 8.22 -14.51
CA LEU A 429 -4.29 8.11 -13.64
C LEU A 429 -4.68 6.67 -13.37
N LYS A 430 -4.64 5.80 -14.38
CA LYS A 430 -5.07 4.40 -14.21
C LYS A 430 -4.34 3.68 -13.06
N PRO A 431 -3.00 3.74 -12.94
CA PRO A 431 -2.30 3.11 -11.81
C PRO A 431 -2.71 3.71 -10.46
N ARG A 432 -2.90 5.04 -10.40
CA ARG A 432 -3.33 5.74 -9.18
C ARG A 432 -4.74 5.36 -8.74
N LEU A 433 -5.66 5.15 -9.68
CA LEU A 433 -7.02 4.70 -9.37
C LEU A 433 -7.01 3.31 -8.73
N TRP A 434 -6.35 2.34 -9.36
CA TRP A 434 -6.27 0.97 -8.83
C TRP A 434 -5.53 0.90 -7.50
N LEU A 435 -4.50 1.71 -7.33
CA LEU A 435 -3.85 1.89 -6.05
C LEU A 435 -4.80 2.49 -5.01
N GLY A 436 -5.57 3.51 -5.37
CA GLY A 436 -6.57 4.11 -4.50
C GLY A 436 -7.60 3.09 -4.04
N VAL A 437 -8.05 2.18 -4.92
CA VAL A 437 -8.90 1.04 -4.55
C VAL A 437 -8.22 0.19 -3.48
N LEU A 438 -6.97 -0.21 -3.69
CA LEU A 438 -6.23 -1.07 -2.76
C LEU A 438 -6.03 -0.40 -1.38
N ILE A 439 -5.66 0.88 -1.36
CA ILE A 439 -5.47 1.65 -0.11
C ILE A 439 -6.81 1.84 0.61
N ALA A 440 -7.90 2.14 -0.12
CA ALA A 440 -9.22 2.30 0.48
C ALA A 440 -9.77 0.98 1.04
N THR A 441 -9.57 -0.15 0.35
CA THR A 441 -9.92 -1.46 0.92
C THR A 441 -9.13 -1.74 2.20
N PHE A 442 -7.84 -1.41 2.23
CA PHE A 442 -7.02 -1.55 3.44
C PHE A 442 -7.50 -0.65 4.59
N ALA A 443 -7.95 0.58 4.27
CA ALA A 443 -8.54 1.49 5.25
C ALA A 443 -9.89 0.96 5.79
N CYS A 444 -10.72 0.34 4.95
CA CYS A 444 -11.99 -0.27 5.36
C CYS A 444 -11.79 -1.41 6.37
N ALA A 445 -10.67 -2.13 6.27
CA ALA A 445 -10.38 -3.29 7.10
C ALA A 445 -9.88 -2.94 8.51
N ASP A 446 -9.64 -1.66 8.85
CA ASP A 446 -9.06 -1.30 10.14
C ASP A 446 -10.04 -1.47 11.32
N VAL A 447 -9.60 -2.22 12.32
CA VAL A 447 -10.35 -2.50 13.56
C VAL A 447 -9.96 -1.55 14.69
N LEU A 448 -8.68 -1.20 14.79
CA LEU A 448 -8.14 -0.53 15.98
C LEU A 448 -8.53 0.95 16.07
N LEU A 449 -8.38 1.73 14.98
CA LEU A 449 -8.75 3.15 15.00
C LEU A 449 -10.25 3.28 15.12
N THR A 450 -11.01 2.42 14.44
CA THR A 450 -12.46 2.40 14.49
C THR A 450 -12.95 2.04 15.89
N ALA A 451 -12.39 1.03 16.55
CA ALA A 451 -12.74 0.67 17.92
C ALA A 451 -12.40 1.78 18.95
N LEU A 452 -11.32 2.55 18.74
CA LEU A 452 -10.87 3.56 19.69
C LEU A 452 -11.47 4.96 19.46
N LEU A 453 -11.77 5.32 18.21
CA LEU A 453 -12.12 6.69 17.82
C LEU A 453 -13.52 6.83 17.21
N ALA A 454 -14.21 5.75 16.83
CA ALA A 454 -15.55 5.87 16.27
C ALA A 454 -16.55 6.38 17.33
N PRO A 455 -17.42 7.35 17.00
CA PRO A 455 -18.50 7.72 17.89
C PRO A 455 -19.53 6.60 18.04
N THR A 456 -20.27 6.67 19.14
CA THR A 456 -21.47 5.85 19.35
C THR A 456 -22.43 6.01 18.16
N GLY A 457 -22.80 4.89 17.53
CA GLY A 457 -23.68 4.85 16.36
C GLY A 457 -22.96 4.87 15.00
N MET A 458 -21.64 5.04 14.95
CA MET A 458 -20.82 4.87 13.73
C MET A 458 -19.87 3.68 13.84
N ALA A 459 -20.33 2.58 14.45
CA ALA A 459 -19.55 1.35 14.45
C ALA A 459 -19.31 0.92 13.01
N THR A 460 -18.06 0.57 12.69
CA THR A 460 -17.73 -0.04 11.40
C THR A 460 -18.02 -1.53 11.47
N GLY A 461 -18.32 -2.13 10.31
CA GLY A 461 -18.61 -3.56 10.26
C GLY A 461 -17.43 -4.41 10.71
N THR A 462 -16.20 -3.93 10.58
CA THR A 462 -14.99 -4.60 11.08
C THR A 462 -14.95 -4.74 12.60
N VAL A 463 -15.37 -3.71 13.35
CA VAL A 463 -15.42 -3.77 14.82
C VAL A 463 -16.53 -4.70 15.29
N ARG A 464 -17.70 -4.64 14.65
CA ARG A 464 -18.79 -5.58 14.90
C ARG A 464 -18.33 -7.02 14.65
N LEU A 465 -17.67 -7.25 13.51
CA LEU A 465 -17.18 -8.56 13.14
C LEU A 465 -16.15 -9.09 14.14
N TYR A 466 -15.19 -8.24 14.54
CA TYR A 466 -14.23 -8.55 15.59
C TYR A 466 -14.92 -9.00 16.89
N ASN A 467 -15.92 -8.23 17.35
CA ASN A 467 -16.66 -8.56 18.56
C ASN A 467 -17.43 -9.88 18.43
N PHE A 468 -18.04 -10.16 17.28
CA PHE A 468 -18.80 -11.38 17.07
C PHE A 468 -17.95 -12.64 16.90
N MET A 469 -16.75 -12.50 16.33
CA MET A 469 -15.82 -13.63 16.15
C MET A 469 -15.32 -14.22 17.47
N HIS A 470 -15.38 -13.47 18.58
CA HIS A 470 -15.09 -14.00 19.91
C HIS A 470 -16.17 -14.96 20.46
N TYR A 471 -17.40 -14.91 19.93
CA TYR A 471 -18.50 -15.79 20.36
C TYR A 471 -18.59 -17.11 19.58
N GLY A 472 -17.64 -17.37 18.68
CA GLY A 472 -17.53 -18.62 17.94
C GLY A 472 -17.95 -18.52 16.47
N HIS A 473 -18.21 -19.67 15.85
CA HIS A 473 -18.44 -19.78 14.41
C HIS A 473 -19.92 -19.95 14.08
N SER A 474 -20.40 -19.19 13.10
CA SER A 474 -21.72 -19.40 12.51
C SER A 474 -21.71 -19.04 11.03
N ALA A 475 -22.60 -19.67 10.25
CA ALA A 475 -22.73 -19.38 8.83
C ALA A 475 -23.13 -17.91 8.57
N ALA A 476 -23.93 -17.31 9.45
CA ALA A 476 -24.27 -15.88 9.39
C ALA A 476 -23.02 -15.00 9.55
N LEU A 477 -22.18 -15.28 10.53
CA LEU A 477 -20.94 -14.53 10.75
C LEU A 477 -19.94 -14.71 9.61
N THR A 478 -19.83 -15.93 9.05
CA THR A 478 -19.04 -16.19 7.84
C THR A 478 -19.54 -15.37 6.65
N ALA A 479 -20.86 -15.28 6.45
CA ALA A 479 -21.45 -14.44 5.40
C ALA A 479 -21.15 -12.94 5.62
N GLU A 480 -21.34 -12.42 6.85
CA GLU A 480 -21.03 -11.03 7.19
C GLU A 480 -19.55 -10.70 6.94
N ALA A 481 -18.64 -11.59 7.35
CA ALA A 481 -17.20 -11.42 7.15
C ALA A 481 -16.83 -11.36 5.65
N LEU A 482 -17.40 -12.25 4.83
CA LEU A 482 -17.17 -12.26 3.39
C LEU A 482 -17.76 -11.03 2.70
N LEU A 483 -18.97 -10.60 3.11
CA LEU A 483 -19.58 -9.38 2.59
C LEU A 483 -18.72 -8.15 2.91
N LEU A 484 -18.24 -8.03 4.15
CA LEU A 484 -17.38 -6.92 4.58
C LEU A 484 -16.03 -6.91 3.85
N ALA A 485 -15.50 -8.07 3.47
CA ALA A 485 -14.28 -8.17 2.68
C ALA A 485 -14.50 -7.87 1.18
N ILE A 486 -15.53 -8.48 0.57
CA ILE A 486 -15.73 -8.49 -0.88
C ILE A 486 -16.42 -7.21 -1.37
N VAL A 487 -17.45 -6.74 -0.67
CA VAL A 487 -18.31 -5.63 -1.15
C VAL A 487 -17.53 -4.32 -1.32
N PRO A 488 -16.71 -3.85 -0.34
CA PRO A 488 -15.93 -2.63 -0.53
C PRO A 488 -14.99 -2.71 -1.74
N PHE A 489 -14.28 -3.84 -1.87
CA PHE A 489 -13.37 -4.04 -2.99
C PHE A 489 -14.10 -4.07 -4.34
N ALA A 490 -15.22 -4.78 -4.43
CA ALA A 490 -16.01 -4.88 -5.66
C ALA A 490 -16.58 -3.52 -6.09
N LEU A 491 -17.16 -2.76 -5.15
CA LEU A 491 -17.73 -1.43 -5.44
C LEU A 491 -16.65 -0.44 -5.88
N LEU A 492 -15.50 -0.40 -5.20
CA LEU A 492 -14.38 0.47 -5.56
C LEU A 492 -13.76 0.09 -6.91
N SER A 493 -13.62 -1.21 -7.17
CA SER A 493 -13.12 -1.71 -8.45
C SER A 493 -14.06 -1.37 -9.60
N MET A 494 -15.38 -1.53 -9.39
CA MET A 494 -16.41 -1.13 -10.36
C MET A 494 -16.34 0.37 -10.64
N LEU A 495 -16.23 1.21 -9.60
CA LEU A 495 -16.09 2.66 -9.76
C LEU A 495 -14.82 3.03 -10.55
N ALA A 496 -13.67 2.43 -10.21
CA ALA A 496 -12.42 2.66 -10.93
C ALA A 496 -12.50 2.22 -12.41
N MET A 497 -13.20 1.12 -12.68
CA MET A 497 -13.47 0.64 -14.04
C MET A 497 -14.38 1.60 -14.81
N LEU A 498 -15.47 2.06 -14.20
CA LEU A 498 -16.39 3.04 -14.80
C LEU A 498 -15.68 4.35 -15.11
N ILE A 499 -14.88 4.89 -14.19
CA ILE A 499 -14.05 6.08 -14.44
C ILE A 499 -13.09 5.85 -15.61
N SER A 500 -12.46 4.67 -15.67
CA SER A 500 -11.56 4.30 -16.76
C SER A 500 -12.27 4.21 -18.13
N ILE A 501 -13.51 3.71 -18.16
CA ILE A 501 -14.34 3.60 -19.37
C ILE A 501 -14.83 4.98 -19.81
N SER A 502 -15.34 5.79 -18.88
CA SER A 502 -15.86 7.14 -19.14
C SER A 502 -14.80 8.06 -19.75
N VAL A 503 -13.57 7.98 -19.25
CA VAL A 503 -12.49 8.78 -19.84
C VAL A 503 -12.06 8.25 -21.22
N ARG A 504 -12.06 6.93 -21.42
CA ARG A 504 -11.81 6.34 -22.74
C ARG A 504 -12.89 6.72 -23.77
N SER A 505 -14.14 6.86 -23.35
CA SER A 505 -15.25 7.20 -24.25
C SER A 505 -15.26 8.68 -24.65
N GLN A 506 -14.98 9.61 -23.73
CA GLN A 506 -14.80 11.04 -24.05
C GLN A 506 -13.71 11.24 -25.11
N ALA A 507 -12.65 10.43 -25.05
CA ALA A 507 -11.58 10.51 -26.02
C ALA A 507 -11.88 9.88 -27.40
N ARG A 508 -13.07 9.27 -27.60
CA ARG A 508 -13.53 8.82 -28.93
C ARG A 508 -14.55 9.77 -29.56
N ARG A 509 -15.25 10.59 -28.76
CA ARG A 509 -16.34 11.48 -29.22
C ARG A 509 -15.88 12.74 -29.96
N PHE A 510 -14.58 12.97 -30.09
CA PHE A 510 -14.04 13.94 -31.04
C PHE A 510 -13.43 13.18 -32.23
N PRO A 511 -14.24 12.55 -33.10
CA PRO A 511 -13.73 12.16 -34.40
C PRO A 511 -13.30 13.44 -35.09
N GLY A 512 -12.01 13.54 -35.44
CA GLY A 512 -11.52 14.61 -36.30
C GLY A 512 -12.51 14.72 -37.45
N THR A 513 -13.08 15.92 -37.63
CA THR A 513 -13.92 16.28 -38.76
C THR A 513 -13.29 15.63 -39.99
N ARG A 514 -14.00 14.66 -40.59
CA ARG A 514 -13.55 14.10 -41.86
C ARG A 514 -13.29 15.29 -42.77
N PRO A 515 -12.11 15.38 -43.42
CA PRO A 515 -11.89 16.44 -44.39
C PRO A 515 -13.07 16.37 -45.38
N PRO A 516 -13.67 17.52 -45.76
CA PRO A 516 -14.70 17.52 -46.78
C PRO A 516 -14.16 16.78 -47.99
N ALA A 517 -14.95 15.88 -48.55
CA ALA A 517 -14.61 15.23 -49.80
C ALA A 517 -14.49 16.33 -50.86
N LEU A 518 -13.26 16.58 -51.32
CA LEU A 518 -12.97 17.41 -52.48
C LEU A 518 -13.20 16.59 -53.76
#